data_AF-A0A951W356-F1
#
_entry.id   AF-A0A951W356-F1
#
_cell.length_a   1.000
_cell.length_b   1.000
_cell.length_c   1.000
_cell.angle_alpha   90.00
_cell.angle_beta   90.00
_cell.angle_gamma   90.00
#
_symmetry.space_group_name_H-M   'P 1'
#
loop_
_entity.id
_entity.type
_entity.pdbx_description
1 polymer ?
#
loop_
_entity_poly.entity_id
_entity_poly.type
_entity_poly.pdbx_seq_one_letter_code
_entity_poly.pdbx_strand_id
1 'polypeptide(L)'
;MTVSALGGCVHHPGIEAVTRCRQCGIPLCKNCIVPGETGTFCSSACSEKHKKFREQAKELDLKPRRPSFGEKFRKFMGQVVIMGIIIALIGAISYFVEIPVLSSLTRYVLIMIGY
;
A
#
# COMPACT_ATOMS: atom_id res chain seq x y z
N MET A 1 19.44 -1.26 -20.85
CA MET A 1 18.58 -0.09 -21.15
C MET A 1 18.12 -0.20 -22.60
N THR A 2 16.94 -0.76 -22.84
CA THR A 2 16.40 -0.98 -24.18
C THR A 2 15.63 0.26 -24.63
N VAL A 3 16.25 1.09 -25.46
CA VAL A 3 15.58 2.23 -26.11
C VAL A 3 14.76 1.66 -27.26
N SER A 4 13.47 1.45 -27.03
CA SER A 4 12.52 1.03 -28.07
C SER A 4 12.50 2.06 -29.19
N ALA A 5 12.66 1.57 -30.43
CA ALA A 5 12.66 2.35 -31.66
C ALA A 5 11.74 3.56 -31.58
N LEU A 6 12.35 4.74 -31.54
CA LEU A 6 11.68 6.00 -31.74
C LEU A 6 11.35 6.05 -33.22
N GLY A 7 10.12 5.69 -33.59
CA GLY A 7 9.60 5.98 -34.94
C GLY A 7 9.80 7.45 -35.30
N GLY A 8 9.65 7.81 -36.57
CA GLY A 8 9.89 9.17 -37.05
C GLY A 8 9.15 10.25 -36.24
N CYS A 9 9.71 11.46 -36.22
CA CYS A 9 9.08 12.59 -35.57
C CYS A 9 7.70 12.87 -36.18
N VAL A 10 6.67 13.06 -35.35
CA VAL A 10 5.31 13.33 -35.83
C VAL A 10 5.20 14.66 -36.59
N HIS A 11 6.02 15.65 -36.26
CA HIS A 11 6.03 16.94 -36.95
C HIS A 11 6.90 16.94 -38.20
N HIS A 12 7.86 16.02 -38.31
CA HIS A 12 8.81 15.94 -39.41
C HIS A 12 8.92 14.50 -39.89
N PRO A 13 8.08 14.07 -40.86
CA PRO A 13 8.17 12.74 -41.43
C PRO A 13 9.54 12.55 -42.10
N GLY A 14 10.21 11.45 -41.78
CA GLY A 14 11.55 11.14 -42.28
C GLY A 14 12.72 11.57 -41.39
N ILE A 15 12.46 12.33 -40.32
CA ILE A 15 13.48 12.63 -39.31
C ILE A 15 13.35 11.67 -38.13
N GLU A 16 14.46 11.07 -37.73
CA GLU A 16 14.54 10.18 -36.57
C GLU A 16 14.16 10.92 -35.30
N ALA A 17 13.24 10.37 -34.52
CA ALA A 17 12.95 10.93 -33.21
C ALA A 17 14.03 10.51 -32.22
N VAL A 18 14.41 11.45 -31.35
CA VAL A 18 15.46 11.26 -30.34
C VAL A 18 14.88 11.13 -28.93
N THR A 19 13.65 11.59 -28.73
CA THR A 19 12.96 11.53 -27.44
C THR A 19 11.45 11.43 -27.63
N ARG A 20 10.71 11.21 -26.54
CA ARG A 20 9.24 11.29 -26.50
C ARG A 20 8.80 12.40 -25.56
N CYS A 21 7.66 13.02 -25.88
CA CYS A 21 7.03 13.97 -24.98
C CYS A 21 6.61 13.28 -23.68
N ARG A 22 6.98 13.82 -22.51
CA ARG A 22 6.59 13.23 -21.22
C ARG A 22 5.09 13.30 -20.93
N GLN A 23 4.36 14.22 -21.56
CA GLN A 23 2.92 14.38 -21.35
C GLN A 23 2.08 13.51 -22.28
N CYS A 24 2.39 13.47 -23.59
CA CYS A 24 1.56 12.79 -24.59
C CYS A 24 2.23 11.56 -25.23
N GLY A 25 3.51 11.29 -24.95
CA GLY A 25 4.23 10.12 -25.45
C GLY A 25 4.66 10.18 -26.92
N ILE A 26 4.35 11.28 -27.64
CA ILE A 26 4.65 11.44 -29.06
C ILE A 26 6.17 11.53 -29.30
N PRO A 27 6.72 10.85 -30.33
CA PRO A 27 8.13 10.95 -30.69
C PRO A 27 8.50 12.30 -31.32
N LEU A 28 9.63 12.88 -30.87
CA LEU A 28 10.13 14.21 -31.25
C LEU A 28 11.58 14.15 -31.73
N CYS A 29 11.88 14.87 -32.81
CA CYS A 29 13.25 15.17 -33.24
C CYS A 29 13.84 16.32 -32.40
N LYS A 30 15.16 16.53 -32.49
CA LYS A 30 15.89 17.56 -31.73
C LYS A 30 15.29 18.97 -31.85
N ASN A 31 14.73 19.30 -33.01
CA ASN A 31 14.17 20.63 -33.28
C ASN A 31 12.77 20.83 -32.69
N CYS A 32 12.03 19.75 -32.42
CA CYS A 32 10.69 19.83 -31.85
C CYS A 32 10.66 19.72 -30.32
N ILE A 33 11.84 19.64 -29.69
CA ILE A 33 11.96 19.54 -28.24
C ILE A 33 11.77 20.92 -27.63
N VAL A 34 10.74 21.05 -26.80
CA VAL A 34 10.59 22.15 -25.88
C VAL A 34 11.08 21.67 -24.51
N PRO A 35 12.14 22.27 -23.94
CA PRO A 35 12.60 21.95 -22.60
C PRO A 35 11.60 22.47 -21.57
N GLY A 36 11.27 21.64 -20.59
CA GLY A 36 10.48 22.03 -19.42
C GLY A 36 11.11 21.54 -18.12
N GLU A 37 10.61 22.03 -16.98
CA GLU A 37 11.19 21.78 -15.64
C GLU A 37 11.40 20.30 -15.30
N THR A 38 10.59 19.41 -15.89
CA THR A 38 10.60 17.97 -15.60
C THR A 38 10.99 17.09 -16.77
N GLY A 39 11.38 17.65 -17.92
CA GLY A 39 11.79 16.87 -19.09
C GLY A 39 11.48 17.54 -20.42
N THR A 40 11.38 16.73 -21.48
CA THR A 40 11.15 17.19 -22.85
C THR A 40 9.68 17.09 -23.24
N PHE A 41 9.17 18.13 -23.91
CA PHE A 41 7.78 18.24 -24.35
C PHE A 41 7.68 18.63 -25.82
N CYS A 42 6.54 18.34 -26.45
CA CYS A 42 6.28 18.72 -27.84
C CYS A 42 5.79 20.17 -27.99
N SER A 43 5.29 20.77 -26.91
CA SER A 43 4.75 22.13 -26.89
C SER A 43 4.72 22.70 -25.47
N SER A 44 4.64 24.03 -25.36
CA SER A 44 4.45 24.73 -24.08
C SER A 44 3.17 24.28 -23.37
N ALA A 45 2.08 24.04 -24.11
CA ALA A 45 0.83 23.52 -23.58
C ALA A 45 0.98 22.14 -22.91
N CYS A 46 1.81 21.24 -23.47
CA CYS A 46 2.10 19.95 -22.84
C CYS A 46 2.94 20.09 -21.57
N SER A 47 3.91 21.01 -21.57
CA SER A 47 4.70 21.31 -20.37
C SER A 47 3.82 21.84 -19.23
N GLU A 48 2.91 22.77 -19.53
CA GLU A 48 1.99 23.34 -18.53
C GLU A 48 1.01 22.30 -17.98
N LYS A 49 0.43 21.45 -18.84
CA LYS A 49 -0.44 20.33 -18.41
C LYS A 49 0.30 19.38 -17.48
N HIS A 50 1.54 19.03 -17.80
CA HIS A 50 2.36 18.16 -16.96
C HIS A 50 2.67 18.82 -15.61
N LYS A 51 2.96 20.12 -15.59
CA LYS A 51 3.19 20.88 -14.36
C LYS A 51 1.96 20.87 -13.46
N LYS A 52 0.78 21.21 -13.99
CA LYS A 52 -0.49 21.18 -13.25
C LYS A 52 -0.80 19.79 -12.68
N PHE A 53 -0.62 18.73 -13.47
CA PHE A 53 -0.85 17.37 -13.00
C PHE A 53 0.09 16.99 -11.86
N ARG A 54 1.36 17.39 -11.92
CA ARG A 54 2.32 17.14 -10.84
C ARG A 54 2.03 17.95 -9.58
N GLU A 55 1.60 19.20 -9.71
CA GLU A 55 1.19 20.02 -8.57
C GLU A 55 -0.01 19.39 -7.86
N GLN A 56 -1.04 18.98 -8.61
CA GLN A 56 -2.19 18.27 -8.05
C GLN A 56 -1.82 16.94 -7.40
N ALA A 57 -0.93 16.16 -8.02
CA ALA A 57 -0.46 14.90 -7.43
C ALA A 57 0.31 15.15 -6.12
N LYS A 58 1.14 16.20 -6.07
CA LYS A 58 1.82 16.60 -4.82
C LYS A 58 0.85 17.01 -3.72
N GLU A 59 -0.22 17.75 -4.05
CA GLU A 59 -1.25 18.10 -3.07
C GLU A 59 -1.98 16.87 -2.51
N LEU A 60 -2.18 15.84 -3.33
CA LEU A 60 -2.78 14.58 -2.91
C LEU A 60 -1.81 13.72 -2.07
N ASP A 61 -0.51 13.70 -2.40
CA ASP A 61 0.51 12.99 -1.62
C ASP A 61 0.82 13.68 -0.28
N LEU A 62 0.73 15.01 -0.23
CA LEU A 62 0.88 15.78 1.01
C LEU A 62 -0.32 15.64 1.93
N LYS A 63 -1.47 15.18 1.43
CA LYS A 63 -2.59 14.84 2.31
C LYS A 63 -2.22 13.54 3.03
N PRO A 64 -1.90 13.58 4.34
CA PRO A 64 -1.56 12.38 5.06
C PRO A 64 -2.72 11.40 4.87
N ARG A 65 -2.43 10.22 4.31
CA ARG A 65 -3.36 9.09 4.28
C ARG A 65 -3.87 8.97 5.72
N ARG A 66 -5.13 9.38 5.95
CA ARG A 66 -5.76 9.20 7.25
C ARG A 66 -5.57 7.74 7.59
N PRO A 67 -4.97 7.38 8.74
CA PRO A 67 -4.77 5.99 9.09
C PRO A 67 -6.15 5.34 9.03
N SER A 68 -6.32 4.43 8.08
CA SER A 68 -7.61 3.82 7.82
C SER A 68 -8.01 3.11 9.10
N PHE A 69 -9.01 3.64 9.79
CA PHE A 69 -9.50 3.10 11.07
C PHE A 69 -9.79 1.58 10.95
N GLY A 70 -10.15 1.13 9.74
CA GLY A 70 -10.34 -0.27 9.39
C GLY A 70 -9.09 -1.16 9.46
N GLU A 71 -7.87 -0.66 9.26
CA GLU A 71 -6.66 -1.50 9.34
C GLU A 71 -6.30 -1.86 10.78
N LYS A 72 -6.48 -0.91 11.72
CA LYS A 72 -6.33 -1.19 13.15
C LYS A 72 -7.43 -2.13 13.64
N PHE A 73 -8.67 -1.90 13.19
CA PHE A 73 -9.81 -2.76 13.55
C PHE A 73 -9.63 -4.19 13.01
N ARG A 74 -9.11 -4.37 11.80
CA ARG A 74 -8.85 -5.70 11.21
C ARG A 74 -7.80 -6.49 12.00
N LYS A 75 -6.73 -5.84 12.46
CA LYS A 75 -5.71 -6.47 13.32
C LYS A 75 -6.28 -6.83 14.70
N PHE A 76 -7.05 -5.93 15.30
CA PHE A 76 -7.71 -6.18 16.58
C PHE A 76 -8.70 -7.34 16.49
N MET A 77 -9.55 -7.37 15.45
CA MET A 77 -10.52 -8.43 15.22
C MET A 77 -9.84 -9.80 15.10
N GLY A 78 -8.75 -9.90 14.32
CA GLY A 78 -7.99 -11.15 14.18
C GLY A 78 -7.40 -11.64 15.50
N GLN A 79 -6.87 -10.73 16.33
CA GLN A 79 -6.31 -11.07 17.63
C GLN A 79 -7.40 -11.53 18.62
N VAL A 80 -8.58 -10.91 18.59
CA VAL A 80 -9.72 -11.33 19.42
C VAL A 80 -10.24 -12.71 19.00
N VAL A 81 -10.30 -13.02 17.70
CA VAL A 81 -10.70 -14.35 17.22
C VAL A 81 -9.71 -15.42 17.68
N ILE A 82 -8.40 -15.18 17.58
CA ILE A 82 -7.38 -16.14 18.03
C ILE A 82 -7.48 -16.37 19.54
N MET A 83 -7.63 -15.31 20.33
CA MET A 83 -7.84 -15.41 21.78
C MET A 83 -9.10 -16.21 22.13
N GLY A 84 -10.20 -15.98 21.40
CA GLY A 84 -11.45 -16.73 21.57
C GLY A 84 -11.28 -18.22 21.29
N ILE A 85 -10.54 -18.58 20.23
CA ILE A 85 -10.24 -19.99 19.90
C ILE A 85 -9.41 -20.64 21.00
N ILE A 86 -8.39 -19.96 21.52
CA ILE A 86 -7.55 -20.49 22.62
C ILE A 86 -8.39 -20.74 23.87
N ILE A 87 -9.24 -19.78 24.26
CA ILE A 87 -10.13 -19.93 25.42
C ILE A 87 -11.12 -21.07 25.21
N ALA A 88 -11.70 -21.19 24.00
CA ALA A 88 -12.62 -22.28 23.67
C ALA A 88 -11.93 -23.65 23.72
N LEU A 89 -10.68 -23.76 23.25
CA LEU A 89 -9.91 -25.00 23.32
C LEU A 89 -9.56 -25.35 24.77
N ILE A 90 -9.11 -24.39 25.58
CA ILE A 90 -8.84 -24.62 27.00
C ILE A 90 -10.12 -25.07 27.72
N GLY A 91 -11.24 -24.40 27.47
CA GLY A 91 -12.54 -24.76 28.03
C GLY A 91 -13.00 -26.16 27.62
N ALA A 92 -12.86 -26.52 26.33
CA ALA A 92 -13.22 -27.85 25.83
C ALA A 92 -12.33 -28.94 26.42
N ILE A 93 -11.02 -28.72 26.53
CA ILE A 93 -10.08 -29.64 27.18
C ILE A 93 -10.44 -29.78 28.66
N SER A 94 -10.78 -28.69 29.34
CA SER A 94 -11.17 -28.71 30.76
C SER A 94 -12.51 -29.41 31.00
N TYR A 95 -13.37 -29.49 29.98
CA TYR A 95 -14.63 -30.24 30.02
C TYR A 95 -14.41 -31.73 29.71
N PHE A 96 -13.59 -32.05 28.71
CA PHE A 96 -13.30 -33.43 28.31
C PHE A 96 -12.40 -34.16 29.29
N VAL A 97 -11.47 -33.44 29.91
CA VAL A 97 -10.78 -33.92 31.09
C VAL A 97 -11.71 -33.60 32.24
N GLU A 98 -12.64 -34.50 32.57
CA GLU A 98 -13.14 -34.59 33.94
C GLU A 98 -11.90 -34.76 34.82
N ILE A 99 -11.41 -33.65 35.35
CA ILE A 99 -10.22 -33.53 36.17
C ILE A 99 -10.62 -34.02 37.57
N PRO A 100 -10.23 -35.25 38.01
CA PRO A 100 -10.19 -35.62 39.43
C PRO A 100 -9.12 -34.81 40.21
N VAL A 101 -8.58 -33.75 39.62
CA VAL A 101 -7.52 -32.88 40.15
C VAL A 101 -8.07 -31.64 40.88
N LEU A 102 -9.39 -31.42 40.88
CA LEU A 102 -10.01 -30.50 41.84
C LEU A 102 -9.95 -31.06 43.26
N SER A 103 -9.76 -32.37 43.47
CA SER A 103 -9.69 -32.98 44.82
C SER A 103 -8.46 -32.55 45.62
N SER A 104 -7.31 -32.33 44.97
CA SER A 104 -6.05 -31.96 45.62
C SER A 104 -5.91 -30.44 45.81
N LEU A 105 -6.36 -29.62 44.85
CA LEU A 105 -6.35 -28.15 44.97
C LEU A 105 -7.42 -27.63 45.93
N THR A 106 -8.63 -28.18 45.92
CA THR A 106 -9.65 -27.80 46.91
C THR A 106 -9.27 -28.21 48.33
N ARG A 107 -8.64 -29.39 48.53
CA ARG A 107 -8.11 -29.78 49.85
C ARG A 107 -7.02 -28.83 50.35
N TYR A 108 -6.10 -28.40 49.48
CA TYR A 108 -5.03 -27.50 49.89
C TYR A 108 -5.55 -26.11 50.28
N VAL A 109 -6.56 -25.62 49.55
CA VAL A 109 -7.22 -24.35 49.87
C VAL A 109 -8.09 -24.46 51.12
N LEU A 110 -8.80 -25.58 51.35
CA LEU A 110 -9.54 -25.80 52.61
C LEU A 110 -8.61 -25.89 53.84
N ILE A 111 -7.48 -26.60 53.74
CA ILE A 111 -6.49 -26.69 54.83
C ILE A 111 -5.88 -25.32 55.15
N MET A 112 -5.62 -24.50 54.12
CA MET A 112 -5.16 -23.11 54.32
C MET A 112 -6.23 -22.19 54.93
N ILE A 113 -7.51 -22.49 54.73
CA ILE A 113 -8.64 -21.74 55.28
C ILE A 113 -9.07 -22.25 56.67
N GLY A 114 -8.50 -23.36 57.15
CA GLY A 114 -8.66 -23.85 58.51
C GLY A 114 -9.99 -24.58 58.77
N TYR A 115 -10.49 -25.33 57.78
CA TYR A 115 -11.61 -26.26 57.91
C TYR A 115 -11.14 -27.70 57.66
#